data_AF-A0A352TBG7-F1
#
_entry.id   AF-A0A352TBG7-F1
#
_cell.length_a   1.000
_cell.length_b   1.000
_cell.length_c   1.000
_cell.angle_alpha   90.00
_cell.angle_beta   90.00
_cell.angle_gamma   90.00
#
_symmetry.space_group_name_H-M   'P 1'
#
loop_
_entity.id
_entity.type
_entity.pdbx_description
1 polymer ?
#
loop_
_entity_poly.entity_id
_entity_poly.type
_entity_poly.pdbx_seq_one_letter_code
_entity_poly.pdbx_strand_id
1 'polypeptide(L)'
;MEETMTNETPVISRFPKRVFVFYMLVCILPGILNGPILAFIRELSLMQFLALLTNPIFLSGIALFGVVIPVIYYNITVRKIFSLNSTEESIAFVNKTVKNFETRYMLYGVAVGFINIALISLGLRMAGIPYDPVAIAFVCIATTFLFALSPYIIFMQQMEHNLSKLQFKTEYKSLPLIVRNILVIFFACTGLVFISVSPMLVQLNAEIPNHILFETKMLPIDILAELITIFDVFLLIHGITERIKEITDFTALVVQRNYTSEPLPVHSRDEFGMLINDLNEFYDTTRELLTAINKSVDISNNSATELSTSMAQTSATITQIVASIDSIKQRITNQAAGVEEAQATTQTMVQNIKSLEEQVILQSSSVTESSAAVEEMVANIRSVTDILGRNADTVERLSTESENGRAKIDTSVNQARSILEKSAGLLDATKIIQSIAQQTNLLAMNAAIEAAHAGELGKGFAVVADEIRKLAEQSNTQGKRINGQLLELQNAIGEISSGTSEVQEQFSIIYKLTDTVKNQEKVIMSAMQEQSAGSSQVLDSIKTIRETTAAVQTGSAEITSCGNEVANEMTLLANVTEEINESMTGMAEGAQQIITAVTEVNTASTENKENLNNISKEVGSFKLQ
;
A
#
# COMPACT_ATOMS: atom_id res chain seq x y z
N MET A 1 7.00 58.80 -18.21
CA MET A 1 6.41 60.06 -18.72
C MET A 1 5.99 59.79 -20.16
N GLU A 2 4.81 59.20 -20.33
CA GLU A 2 4.07 59.18 -21.58
C GLU A 2 2.61 58.91 -21.19
N GLU A 3 1.83 60.00 -21.19
CA GLU A 3 0.40 60.02 -20.95
C GLU A 3 -0.31 59.18 -22.01
N THR A 4 -0.79 58.00 -21.62
CA THR A 4 -1.90 57.36 -22.31
C THR A 4 -3.17 58.05 -21.83
N MET A 5 -3.53 59.16 -22.49
CA MET A 5 -4.87 59.71 -22.42
C MET A 5 -5.84 58.63 -22.89
N THR A 6 -6.45 57.92 -21.94
CA THR A 6 -7.64 57.12 -22.19
C THR A 6 -8.69 58.05 -22.76
N ASN A 7 -8.99 57.87 -24.04
CA ASN A 7 -10.18 58.40 -24.69
C ASN A 7 -11.39 57.69 -24.06
N GLU A 8 -11.73 58.06 -22.83
CA GLU A 8 -12.98 57.66 -22.19
C GLU A 8 -14.10 58.29 -23.01
N THR A 9 -14.76 57.48 -23.84
CA THR A 9 -16.03 57.86 -24.45
C THR A 9 -16.96 58.32 -23.33
N PRO A 10 -17.49 59.55 -23.39
CA PRO A 10 -18.27 60.09 -22.29
C PRO A 10 -19.49 59.19 -22.05
N VAL A 11 -19.65 58.71 -20.82
CA VAL A 11 -20.74 57.81 -20.38
C VAL A 11 -22.12 58.39 -20.72
N ILE A 12 -22.23 59.71 -20.73
CA ILE A 12 -23.40 60.47 -21.18
C ILE A 12 -23.04 61.24 -22.45
N SER A 13 -23.78 61.02 -23.53
CA SER A 13 -23.58 61.76 -24.79
C SER A 13 -24.01 63.23 -24.66
N ARG A 14 -23.40 64.14 -25.45
CA ARG A 14 -23.80 65.55 -25.45
C ARG A 14 -25.29 65.68 -25.77
N PHE A 15 -26.01 66.42 -24.94
CA PHE A 15 -27.44 66.68 -25.14
C PHE A 15 -27.71 67.29 -26.52
N PRO A 16 -28.72 66.81 -27.25
CA PRO A 16 -29.07 67.36 -28.55
C PRO A 16 -29.52 68.81 -28.40
N LYS A 17 -29.25 69.64 -29.43
CA LYS A 17 -29.61 71.08 -29.42
C LYS A 17 -31.08 71.33 -29.07
N ARG A 18 -31.97 70.37 -29.36
CA ARG A 18 -33.41 70.41 -29.03
C ARG A 18 -33.67 70.50 -27.52
N VAL A 19 -32.87 69.86 -26.66
CA VAL A 19 -33.02 69.94 -25.18
C VAL A 19 -32.89 71.40 -24.73
N PHE A 20 -31.87 72.10 -25.23
CA PHE A 20 -31.67 73.51 -24.92
C PHE A 20 -32.80 74.41 -25.45
N VAL A 21 -33.33 74.11 -26.64
CA VAL A 21 -34.45 74.88 -27.21
C VAL A 21 -35.71 74.74 -26.36
N PHE A 22 -36.12 73.52 -26.02
CA PHE A 22 -37.29 73.30 -25.18
C PHE A 22 -37.12 73.84 -23.76
N TYR A 23 -35.91 73.72 -23.21
CA TYR A 23 -35.54 74.44 -21.99
C TYR A 23 -35.85 75.93 -22.14
N MET A 24 -35.22 76.64 -23.08
CA MET A 24 -35.42 78.10 -23.22
C MET A 24 -36.88 78.51 -23.48
N LEU A 25 -37.66 77.68 -24.19
CA LEU A 25 -39.08 77.95 -24.46
C LEU A 25 -39.93 78.06 -23.19
N VAL A 26 -39.64 77.30 -22.13
CA VAL A 26 -40.37 77.38 -20.84
C VAL A 26 -40.33 78.80 -20.26
N CYS A 27 -39.18 79.48 -20.34
CA CYS A 27 -39.02 80.82 -19.77
C CYS A 27 -39.48 81.94 -20.71
N ILE A 28 -39.31 81.76 -22.03
CA ILE A 28 -39.52 82.82 -23.02
C ILE A 28 -40.95 82.84 -23.55
N LEU A 29 -41.53 81.67 -23.84
CA LEU A 29 -42.82 81.56 -24.55
C LEU A 29 -43.98 82.24 -23.81
N PRO A 30 -44.15 82.09 -22.47
CA PRO A 30 -45.19 82.80 -21.73
C PRO A 30 -45.06 84.33 -21.83
N GLY A 31 -43.83 84.83 -21.73
CA GLY A 31 -43.54 86.26 -21.81
C GLY A 31 -43.88 86.86 -23.18
N ILE A 32 -43.60 86.12 -24.26
CA ILE A 32 -43.95 86.52 -25.64
C ILE A 32 -45.47 86.54 -25.83
N LEU A 33 -46.19 85.56 -25.29
CA LEU A 33 -47.63 85.40 -25.50
C LEU A 33 -48.49 86.35 -24.66
N ASN A 34 -47.97 86.84 -23.53
CA ASN A 34 -48.66 87.84 -22.70
C ASN A 34 -49.12 89.06 -23.51
N GLY A 35 -48.27 89.56 -24.40
CA GLY A 35 -48.59 90.74 -25.21
C GLY A 35 -49.80 90.59 -26.13
N PRO A 36 -49.77 89.62 -27.07
CA PRO A 36 -50.90 89.33 -27.93
C PRO A 36 -52.19 89.00 -27.17
N ILE A 37 -52.11 88.28 -26.05
CA ILE A 37 -53.30 87.91 -25.26
C ILE A 37 -53.88 89.13 -24.54
N LEU A 38 -53.05 89.98 -23.92
CA LEU A 38 -53.47 91.25 -23.32
C LEU A 38 -54.08 92.19 -24.37
N ALA A 39 -53.55 92.19 -25.59
CA ALA A 39 -54.11 92.96 -26.69
C ALA A 39 -55.46 92.42 -27.16
N PHE A 40 -55.61 91.09 -27.18
CA PHE A 40 -56.85 90.44 -27.57
C PHE A 40 -58.00 90.77 -26.59
N ILE A 41 -57.74 90.73 -25.28
CA ILE A 41 -58.74 91.04 -24.24
C ILE A 41 -59.03 92.55 -24.08
N ARG A 42 -58.43 93.41 -24.92
CA ARG A 42 -58.55 94.89 -24.91
C ARG A 42 -57.96 95.60 -23.68
N GLU A 43 -57.12 94.90 -22.92
CA GLU A 43 -56.37 95.50 -21.80
C GLU A 43 -55.29 96.45 -22.32
N LEU A 44 -54.63 96.08 -23.43
CA LEU A 44 -53.68 96.95 -24.12
C LEU A 44 -54.07 97.12 -25.60
N SER A 45 -53.90 98.34 -26.13
CA SER A 45 -53.84 98.51 -27.59
C SER A 45 -52.50 98.03 -28.13
N LEU A 46 -52.46 97.68 -29.42
CA LEU A 46 -51.22 97.26 -30.10
C LEU A 46 -50.11 98.32 -29.96
N MET A 47 -50.48 99.60 -30.00
CA MET A 47 -49.54 100.72 -29.85
C MET A 47 -49.01 100.84 -28.41
N GLN A 48 -49.84 100.61 -27.38
CA GLN A 48 -49.43 100.57 -25.98
C GLN A 48 -48.52 99.37 -25.67
N PHE A 49 -48.79 98.22 -26.30
CA PHE A 49 -47.90 97.07 -26.20
C PHE A 49 -46.54 97.30 -26.86
N LEU A 50 -46.51 97.93 -28.04
CA LEU A 50 -45.26 98.37 -28.68
C LEU A 50 -44.49 99.38 -27.83
N ALA A 51 -45.18 100.30 -27.16
CA ALA A 51 -44.56 101.24 -26.22
C ALA A 51 -43.97 100.53 -25.00
N LEU A 52 -44.63 99.49 -24.47
CA LEU A 52 -44.12 98.65 -23.39
C LEU A 52 -42.81 97.94 -23.80
N LEU A 53 -42.73 97.44 -25.04
CA LEU A 53 -41.50 96.81 -25.57
C LEU A 53 -40.33 97.79 -25.71
N THR A 54 -40.60 99.07 -25.93
CA THR A 54 -39.56 100.12 -25.97
C THR A 54 -39.11 100.58 -24.58
N ASN A 55 -39.79 100.17 -23.50
CA ASN A 55 -39.41 100.54 -22.14
C ASN A 55 -38.13 99.80 -21.72
N PRO A 56 -37.04 100.51 -21.37
CA PRO A 56 -35.76 99.89 -21.07
C PRO A 56 -35.80 98.97 -19.85
N ILE A 57 -36.67 99.21 -18.87
CA ILE A 57 -36.80 98.38 -17.66
C ILE A 57 -37.53 97.08 -17.96
N PHE A 58 -38.58 97.12 -18.77
CA PHE A 58 -39.30 95.93 -19.22
C PHE A 58 -38.41 95.03 -20.09
N LEU A 59 -37.72 95.63 -21.07
CA LEU A 59 -36.84 94.90 -21.98
C LEU A 59 -35.62 94.30 -21.26
N SER A 60 -34.98 95.06 -20.36
CA SER A 60 -33.86 94.56 -19.56
C SER A 60 -34.30 93.49 -18.56
N GLY A 61 -35.49 93.62 -17.97
CA GLY A 61 -36.07 92.61 -17.08
C GLY A 61 -36.34 91.28 -17.78
N ILE A 62 -37.01 91.31 -18.94
CA ILE A 62 -37.26 90.10 -19.74
C ILE A 62 -35.95 89.49 -20.26
N ALA A 63 -34.98 90.30 -20.69
CA ALA A 63 -33.67 89.79 -21.12
C ALA A 63 -32.92 89.12 -19.96
N LEU A 64 -32.94 89.70 -18.76
CA LEU A 64 -32.26 89.16 -17.60
C LEU A 64 -32.90 87.86 -17.09
N PHE A 65 -34.21 87.89 -16.81
CA PHE A 65 -34.94 86.77 -16.21
C PHE A 65 -35.42 85.72 -17.24
N GLY A 66 -35.67 86.11 -18.48
CA GLY A 66 -36.10 85.18 -19.54
C GLY A 66 -34.94 84.54 -20.30
N VAL A 67 -33.77 85.19 -20.39
CA VAL A 67 -32.66 84.75 -21.25
C VAL A 67 -31.35 84.55 -20.49
N VAL A 68 -30.80 85.59 -19.86
CA VAL A 68 -29.44 85.55 -19.29
C VAL A 68 -29.33 84.54 -18.14
N ILE A 69 -30.22 84.62 -17.15
CA ILE A 69 -30.18 83.72 -15.99
C ILE A 69 -30.42 82.25 -16.40
N PRO A 70 -31.45 81.91 -17.20
CA PRO A 70 -31.66 80.54 -17.66
C PRO A 70 -30.48 79.96 -18.43
N VAL A 71 -29.84 80.74 -19.32
CA VAL A 71 -28.69 80.27 -20.12
C VAL A 71 -27.48 79.98 -19.24
N ILE A 72 -27.19 80.85 -18.27
CA ILE A 72 -26.09 80.64 -17.32
C ILE A 72 -26.37 79.38 -16.49
N TYR A 73 -27.59 79.24 -15.97
CA TYR A 73 -27.97 78.09 -15.14
C TYR A 73 -27.90 76.77 -15.90
N TYR A 74 -28.37 76.73 -17.15
CA TYR A 74 -28.29 75.56 -18.03
C TYR A 74 -26.84 75.15 -18.26
N ASN A 75 -25.99 76.08 -18.69
CA ASN A 75 -24.59 75.78 -19.03
C ASN A 75 -23.78 75.30 -17.81
N ILE A 76 -24.00 75.89 -16.63
CA ILE A 76 -23.34 75.43 -15.39
C ILE A 76 -23.79 74.02 -15.04
N THR A 77 -25.09 73.76 -15.11
CA THR A 77 -25.66 72.47 -14.68
C THR A 77 -25.30 71.35 -15.64
N VAL A 78 -25.41 71.59 -16.94
CA VAL A 78 -25.03 70.62 -17.97
C VAL A 78 -23.54 70.30 -17.94
N ARG A 79 -22.67 71.27 -17.65
CA ARG A 79 -21.23 71.01 -17.42
C ARG A 79 -20.99 70.07 -16.22
N LYS A 80 -21.74 70.24 -15.13
CA LYS A 80 -21.67 69.35 -13.96
C LYS A 80 -22.24 67.95 -14.24
N ILE A 81 -23.19 67.83 -15.15
CA ILE A 81 -23.73 66.52 -15.57
C ILE A 81 -22.69 65.77 -16.42
N PHE A 82 -21.98 66.46 -17.30
CA PHE A 82 -20.93 65.86 -18.14
C PHE A 82 -19.59 65.63 -17.43
N SER A 83 -19.43 66.04 -16.17
CA SER A 83 -18.25 65.69 -15.36
C SER A 83 -18.35 64.30 -14.73
N LEU A 84 -19.28 63.45 -15.20
CA LEU A 84 -19.44 62.08 -14.74
C LEU A 84 -18.19 61.24 -15.03
N ASN A 85 -17.74 60.48 -14.03
CA ASN A 85 -16.72 59.44 -14.16
C ASN A 85 -17.22 58.14 -13.49
N SER A 86 -16.47 57.04 -13.62
CA SER A 86 -16.89 55.71 -13.14
C SER A 86 -16.85 55.51 -11.61
N THR A 87 -16.66 56.56 -10.81
CA THR A 87 -16.65 56.45 -9.34
C THR A 87 -18.05 56.57 -8.74
N GLU A 88 -18.33 55.83 -7.66
CA GLU A 88 -19.63 55.86 -6.98
C GLU A 88 -19.97 57.28 -6.46
N GLU A 89 -18.98 58.03 -5.99
CA GLU A 89 -19.14 59.42 -5.56
C GLU A 89 -19.55 60.36 -6.69
N SER A 90 -18.99 60.19 -7.89
CA SER A 90 -19.34 60.99 -9.07
C SER A 90 -20.74 60.65 -9.58
N ILE A 91 -21.12 59.37 -9.60
CA ILE A 91 -22.47 58.93 -9.93
C ILE A 91 -23.49 59.56 -8.97
N ALA A 92 -23.23 59.51 -7.65
CA ALA A 92 -24.09 60.15 -6.65
C ALA A 92 -24.17 61.68 -6.82
N PHE A 93 -23.03 62.33 -7.10
CA PHE A 93 -22.97 63.78 -7.33
C PHE A 93 -23.77 64.22 -8.57
N VAL A 94 -23.62 63.50 -9.69
CA VAL A 94 -24.34 63.79 -10.93
C VAL A 94 -25.84 63.52 -10.75
N ASN A 95 -26.20 62.40 -10.12
CA ASN A 95 -27.58 62.07 -9.80
C ASN A 95 -28.26 63.14 -8.92
N LYS A 96 -27.57 63.66 -7.89
CA LYS A 96 -28.05 64.78 -7.07
C LYS A 96 -28.16 66.08 -7.86
N THR A 97 -27.23 66.31 -8.80
CA THR A 97 -27.24 67.49 -9.68
C THR A 97 -28.44 67.48 -10.63
N VAL A 98 -28.73 66.34 -11.26
CA VAL A 98 -29.89 66.15 -12.14
C VAL A 98 -31.20 66.35 -11.37
N LYS A 99 -31.38 65.69 -10.22
CA LYS A 99 -32.58 65.85 -9.37
C LYS A 99 -32.84 67.32 -9.01
N ASN A 100 -31.79 68.04 -8.62
CA ASN A 100 -31.87 69.46 -8.30
C ASN A 100 -32.18 70.31 -9.54
N PHE A 101 -31.63 69.96 -10.70
CA PHE A 101 -31.86 70.68 -11.95
C PHE A 101 -33.34 70.65 -12.33
N GLU A 102 -33.93 69.45 -12.34
CA GLU A 102 -35.34 69.24 -12.71
C GLU A 102 -36.31 69.97 -11.78
N THR A 103 -36.08 69.85 -10.47
CA THR A 103 -36.96 70.44 -9.45
C THR A 103 -36.84 71.97 -9.42
N ARG A 104 -35.62 72.51 -9.47
CA ARG A 104 -35.39 73.97 -9.44
C ARG A 104 -35.85 74.63 -10.73
N TYR A 105 -35.73 73.95 -11.86
CA TYR A 105 -36.12 74.52 -13.14
C TYR A 105 -37.64 74.72 -13.25
N MET A 106 -38.42 73.76 -12.77
CA MET A 106 -39.88 73.91 -12.69
C MET A 106 -40.28 75.12 -11.83
N LEU A 107 -39.70 75.25 -10.64
CA LEU A 107 -39.95 76.40 -9.74
C LEU A 107 -39.53 77.72 -10.38
N TYR A 108 -38.44 77.73 -11.13
CA TYR A 108 -37.97 78.91 -11.85
C TYR A 108 -38.96 79.35 -12.93
N GLY A 109 -39.52 78.41 -13.72
CA GLY A 109 -40.56 78.71 -14.71
C GLY A 109 -41.78 79.38 -14.08
N VAL A 110 -42.26 78.86 -12.95
CA VAL A 110 -43.36 79.46 -12.18
C VAL A 110 -42.98 80.86 -11.67
N ALA A 111 -41.77 81.03 -11.13
CA ALA A 111 -41.28 82.32 -10.65
C ALA A 111 -41.19 83.37 -11.77
N VAL A 112 -40.78 82.98 -12.98
CA VAL A 112 -40.77 83.86 -14.17
C VAL A 112 -42.18 84.38 -14.47
N GLY A 113 -43.21 83.54 -14.32
CA GLY A 113 -44.61 83.97 -14.45
C GLY A 113 -44.99 85.09 -13.48
N PHE A 114 -44.63 84.97 -12.19
CA PHE A 114 -44.86 86.02 -11.20
C PHE A 114 -44.01 87.28 -11.44
N ILE A 115 -42.76 87.11 -11.88
CA ILE A 115 -41.88 88.23 -12.25
C ILE A 115 -42.47 89.00 -13.43
N ASN A 116 -43.06 88.32 -14.41
CA ASN A 116 -43.71 88.96 -15.55
C ASN A 116 -44.86 89.89 -15.11
N ILE A 117 -45.62 89.54 -14.06
CA ILE A 117 -46.65 90.43 -13.49
C ILE A 117 -46.01 91.75 -13.06
N ALA A 118 -44.91 91.69 -12.30
CA ALA A 118 -44.21 92.86 -11.80
C ALA A 118 -43.58 93.69 -12.93
N LEU A 119 -42.96 93.03 -13.92
CA LEU A 119 -42.31 93.70 -15.05
C LEU A 119 -43.32 94.43 -15.94
N ILE A 120 -44.44 93.80 -16.30
CA ILE A 120 -45.49 94.43 -17.12
C ILE A 120 -46.12 95.58 -16.34
N SER A 121 -46.49 95.37 -15.07
CA SER A 121 -47.14 96.39 -14.23
C SER A 121 -46.25 97.62 -14.01
N LEU A 122 -44.95 97.43 -13.78
CA LEU A 122 -43.98 98.51 -13.62
C LEU A 122 -43.75 99.25 -14.94
N GLY A 123 -43.61 98.51 -16.05
CA GLY A 123 -43.44 99.08 -17.38
C GLY A 123 -44.61 99.96 -17.81
N LEU A 124 -45.85 99.52 -17.54
CA LEU A 124 -47.06 100.30 -17.84
C LEU A 124 -47.23 101.51 -16.94
N ARG A 125 -46.92 101.38 -15.64
CA ARG A 125 -46.95 102.51 -14.70
C ARG A 125 -45.98 103.62 -15.09
N MET A 126 -44.78 103.27 -15.56
CA MET A 126 -43.79 104.26 -16.01
C MET A 126 -44.14 104.87 -17.37
N ALA A 127 -44.87 104.16 -18.23
CA ALA A 127 -45.38 104.68 -19.49
C ALA A 127 -46.64 105.56 -19.34
N GLY A 128 -47.20 105.66 -18.12
CA GLY A 128 -48.41 106.45 -17.86
C GLY A 128 -49.70 105.85 -18.45
N ILE A 129 -49.69 104.55 -18.76
CA ILE A 129 -50.83 103.84 -19.36
C ILE A 129 -51.72 103.31 -18.23
N PRO A 130 -53.03 103.64 -18.18
CA PRO A 130 -53.95 103.03 -17.21
C PRO A 130 -54.10 101.53 -17.52
N TYR A 131 -54.10 100.70 -16.47
CA TYR A 131 -54.23 99.25 -16.59
C TYR A 131 -54.91 98.63 -15.36
N ASP A 132 -55.47 97.45 -15.53
CA ASP A 132 -56.08 96.61 -14.51
C ASP A 132 -55.08 95.59 -13.95
N PRO A 133 -54.56 95.77 -12.72
CA PRO A 133 -53.50 94.93 -12.18
C PRO A 133 -53.91 93.46 -12.00
N VAL A 134 -55.20 93.20 -11.75
CA VAL A 134 -55.72 91.83 -11.57
C VAL A 134 -55.83 91.10 -12.90
N ALA A 135 -56.25 91.77 -13.97
CA ALA A 135 -56.32 91.19 -15.32
C ALA A 135 -54.92 90.81 -15.83
N ILE A 136 -53.92 91.67 -15.62
CA ILE A 136 -52.51 91.38 -15.97
C ILE A 136 -51.97 90.20 -15.15
N ALA A 137 -52.28 90.13 -13.86
CA ALA A 137 -51.87 89.01 -13.01
C ALA A 137 -52.44 87.67 -13.51
N PHE A 138 -53.74 87.65 -13.88
CA PHE A 138 -54.41 86.45 -14.36
C PHE A 138 -53.84 85.99 -15.70
N VAL A 139 -53.63 86.89 -16.66
CA VAL A 139 -53.03 86.54 -17.96
C VAL A 139 -51.60 86.02 -17.80
N CYS A 140 -50.75 86.69 -17.01
CA CYS A 140 -49.37 86.23 -16.80
C CYS A 140 -49.27 84.85 -16.15
N ILE A 141 -50.13 84.57 -15.16
CA ILE A 141 -50.16 83.25 -14.53
C ILE A 141 -50.73 82.21 -15.49
N ALA A 142 -51.80 82.55 -16.22
CA ALA A 142 -52.42 81.66 -17.19
C ALA A 142 -51.49 81.28 -18.34
N THR A 143 -50.79 82.24 -18.93
CA THR A 143 -49.85 81.97 -20.03
C THR A 143 -48.66 81.14 -19.57
N THR A 144 -48.18 81.38 -18.35
CA THR A 144 -47.12 80.57 -17.74
C THR A 144 -47.60 79.15 -17.51
N PHE A 145 -48.80 78.98 -16.96
CA PHE A 145 -49.32 77.65 -16.64
C PHE A 145 -49.82 76.87 -17.86
N LEU A 146 -50.26 77.50 -18.95
CA LEU A 146 -50.70 76.77 -20.14
C LEU A 146 -49.56 76.54 -21.13
N PHE A 147 -48.76 77.57 -21.44
CA PHE A 147 -47.80 77.49 -22.54
C PHE A 147 -46.39 77.07 -22.11
N ALA A 148 -46.05 77.15 -20.81
CA ALA A 148 -44.76 76.66 -20.34
C ALA A 148 -44.73 75.14 -20.08
N LEU A 149 -45.91 74.51 -19.90
CA LEU A 149 -46.02 73.08 -19.57
C LEU A 149 -45.58 72.18 -20.73
N SER A 150 -46.05 72.40 -21.95
CA SER A 150 -45.69 71.54 -23.10
C SER A 150 -44.18 71.53 -23.38
N PRO A 151 -43.49 72.68 -23.47
CA PRO A 151 -42.04 72.70 -23.62
C PRO A 151 -41.31 72.08 -22.42
N TYR A 152 -41.84 72.21 -21.20
CA TYR A 152 -41.26 71.61 -20.00
C TYR A 152 -41.35 70.08 -20.03
N ILE A 153 -42.51 69.51 -20.40
CA ILE A 153 -42.70 68.05 -20.52
C ILE A 153 -41.73 67.47 -21.55
N ILE A 154 -41.62 68.11 -22.73
CA ILE A 154 -40.72 67.65 -23.80
C ILE A 154 -39.25 67.78 -23.38
N PHE A 155 -38.88 68.88 -22.72
CA PHE A 155 -37.53 69.06 -22.16
C PHE A 155 -37.17 67.93 -21.18
N MET A 156 -38.07 67.62 -20.25
CA MET A 156 -37.88 66.57 -19.25
C MET A 156 -37.71 65.19 -19.91
N GLN A 157 -38.63 64.80 -20.81
CA GLN A 157 -38.56 63.53 -21.53
C GLN A 157 -37.23 63.38 -22.29
N GLN A 158 -36.82 64.42 -23.02
CA GLN A 158 -35.59 64.36 -23.79
C GLN A 158 -34.35 64.35 -22.90
N MET A 159 -34.35 65.06 -21.77
CA MET A 159 -33.23 65.07 -20.85
C MET A 159 -33.08 63.72 -20.15
N GLU A 160 -34.17 63.15 -19.63
CA GLU A 160 -34.18 61.83 -18.99
C GLU A 160 -33.74 60.73 -19.98
N HIS A 161 -34.21 60.77 -21.24
CA HIS A 161 -33.80 59.83 -22.28
C HIS A 161 -32.29 59.86 -22.54
N ASN A 162 -31.66 61.04 -22.55
CA ASN A 162 -30.21 61.17 -22.76
C ASN A 162 -29.39 60.79 -21.51
N LEU A 163 -30.04 60.59 -20.36
CA LEU A 163 -29.44 60.13 -19.12
C LEU A 163 -29.65 58.63 -18.90
N SER A 164 -30.10 57.87 -19.91
CA SER A 164 -30.52 56.48 -19.74
C SER A 164 -29.42 55.50 -19.30
N LYS A 165 -28.16 55.88 -19.48
CA LYS A 165 -26.98 55.12 -19.04
C LYS A 165 -26.58 55.42 -17.59
N LEU A 166 -27.18 56.44 -16.97
CA LEU A 166 -26.90 56.82 -15.59
C LEU A 166 -27.84 56.08 -14.65
N GLN A 167 -27.34 55.00 -14.04
CA GLN A 167 -28.05 54.29 -12.98
C GLN A 167 -28.29 55.22 -11.78
N PHE A 168 -29.46 55.10 -11.16
CA PHE A 168 -29.84 55.93 -10.02
C PHE A 168 -30.59 55.11 -8.96
N LYS A 169 -30.30 55.40 -7.70
CA LYS A 169 -30.97 54.82 -6.52
C LYS A 169 -32.23 55.64 -6.17
N THR A 170 -33.14 55.06 -5.39
CA THR A 170 -34.40 55.68 -4.93
C THR A 170 -34.23 57.07 -4.33
N GLU A 171 -33.13 57.31 -3.62
CA GLU A 171 -32.79 58.60 -3.00
C GLU A 171 -32.58 59.75 -4.03
N TYR A 172 -32.18 59.39 -5.25
CA TYR A 172 -31.96 60.32 -6.36
C TYR A 172 -33.11 60.37 -7.35
N LYS A 173 -34.23 59.70 -7.03
CA LYS A 173 -35.48 59.84 -7.75
C LYS A 173 -35.84 61.31 -7.85
N SER A 174 -36.22 61.72 -9.05
CA SER A 174 -36.70 63.04 -9.34
C SER A 174 -38.11 63.24 -8.77
N LEU A 175 -38.87 64.20 -9.27
CA LEU A 175 -40.27 64.34 -8.87
C LEU A 175 -41.03 63.04 -9.16
N PRO A 176 -41.72 62.44 -8.18
CA PRO A 176 -42.54 61.24 -8.41
C PRO A 176 -43.50 61.46 -9.57
N LEU A 177 -43.73 60.44 -10.40
CA LEU A 177 -44.61 60.57 -11.58
C LEU A 177 -46.00 61.05 -11.19
N ILE A 178 -46.54 60.54 -10.08
CA ILE A 178 -47.84 60.96 -9.55
C ILE A 178 -47.83 62.45 -9.20
N VAL A 179 -46.78 62.93 -8.53
CA VAL A 179 -46.63 64.35 -8.16
C VAL A 179 -46.47 65.21 -9.41
N ARG A 180 -45.65 64.78 -10.37
CA ARG A 180 -45.46 65.47 -11.66
C ARG A 180 -46.78 65.59 -12.43
N ASN A 181 -47.56 64.51 -12.51
CA ASN A 181 -48.85 64.51 -13.20
C ASN A 181 -49.88 65.39 -12.49
N ILE A 182 -49.97 65.30 -11.16
CA ILE A 182 -50.86 66.17 -10.36
C ILE A 182 -50.49 67.65 -10.57
N LEU A 183 -49.20 67.99 -10.57
CA LEU A 183 -48.74 69.37 -10.78
C LEU A 183 -49.07 69.87 -12.19
N VAL A 184 -48.85 69.07 -13.23
CA VAL A 184 -49.21 69.45 -14.60
C VAL A 184 -50.71 69.68 -14.73
N ILE A 185 -51.54 68.77 -14.21
CA ILE A 185 -53.00 68.92 -14.22
C ILE A 185 -53.43 70.16 -13.43
N PHE A 186 -52.85 70.37 -12.24
CA PHE A 186 -53.14 71.53 -11.41
C PHE A 186 -52.82 72.85 -12.13
N PHE A 187 -51.62 72.96 -12.73
CA PHE A 187 -51.23 74.15 -13.48
C PHE A 187 -52.12 74.34 -14.71
N ALA A 188 -52.36 73.30 -15.51
CA ALA A 188 -53.22 73.41 -16.70
C ALA A 188 -54.65 73.87 -16.33
N CYS A 189 -55.28 73.24 -15.34
CA CYS A 189 -56.62 73.64 -14.88
C CYS A 189 -56.63 75.07 -14.31
N THR A 190 -55.63 75.45 -13.52
CA THR A 190 -55.54 76.81 -12.95
C THR A 190 -55.33 77.84 -14.04
N GLY A 191 -54.49 77.53 -15.03
CA GLY A 191 -54.22 78.40 -16.16
C GLY A 191 -55.45 78.61 -17.03
N LEU A 192 -56.23 77.54 -17.27
CA LEU A 192 -57.50 77.60 -17.99
C LEU A 192 -58.51 78.49 -17.26
N VAL A 193 -58.73 78.29 -15.96
CA VAL A 193 -59.63 79.14 -15.17
C VAL A 193 -59.21 80.61 -15.21
N PHE A 194 -57.91 80.90 -15.07
CA PHE A 194 -57.42 82.28 -15.05
C PHE A 194 -57.53 82.96 -16.42
N ILE A 195 -57.30 82.22 -17.51
CA ILE A 195 -57.44 82.79 -18.85
C ILE A 195 -58.90 83.05 -19.20
N SER A 196 -59.83 82.17 -18.81
CA SER A 196 -61.27 82.34 -19.02
C SER A 196 -61.84 83.55 -18.28
N VAL A 197 -61.39 83.78 -17.04
CA VAL A 197 -61.86 84.91 -16.22
C VAL A 197 -61.21 86.24 -16.64
N SER A 198 -60.03 86.20 -17.26
CA SER A 198 -59.26 87.41 -17.58
C SER A 198 -60.01 88.50 -18.38
N PRO A 199 -60.86 88.22 -19.39
CA PRO A 199 -61.54 89.27 -20.16
C PRO A 199 -62.64 89.98 -19.35
N MET A 200 -63.17 89.33 -18.32
CA MET A 200 -64.21 89.87 -17.43
C MET A 200 -63.65 90.89 -16.43
N LEU A 201 -62.35 90.84 -16.15
CA LEU A 201 -61.68 91.71 -15.19
C LEU A 201 -61.23 93.06 -15.78
N VAL A 202 -61.33 93.22 -17.11
CA VAL A 202 -60.91 94.42 -17.83
C VAL A 202 -62.00 95.48 -17.79
N GLN A 203 -61.72 96.67 -17.27
CA GLN A 203 -62.69 97.76 -17.13
C GLN A 203 -63.27 98.22 -18.48
N LEU A 204 -62.47 98.22 -19.56
CA LEU A 204 -62.94 98.55 -20.92
C LEU A 204 -63.98 97.57 -21.47
N ASN A 205 -64.10 96.38 -20.88
CA ASN A 205 -65.08 95.38 -21.29
C ASN A 205 -66.37 95.45 -20.47
N ALA A 206 -66.42 96.27 -19.40
CA ALA A 206 -67.60 96.39 -18.53
C ALA A 206 -68.83 96.99 -19.24
N GLU A 207 -68.63 97.73 -20.33
CA GLU A 207 -69.71 98.33 -21.14
C GLU A 207 -70.26 97.37 -22.21
N ILE A 208 -69.62 96.21 -22.43
CA ILE A 208 -70.03 95.23 -23.43
C ILE A 208 -71.08 94.27 -22.82
N PRO A 209 -72.22 94.01 -23.47
CA PRO A 209 -73.16 93.00 -23.01
C PRO A 209 -72.48 91.62 -22.82
N ASN A 210 -72.75 90.96 -21.69
CA ASN A 210 -72.08 89.71 -21.30
C ASN A 210 -72.07 88.62 -22.40
N HIS A 211 -73.14 88.51 -23.20
CA HIS A 211 -73.21 87.53 -24.30
C HIS A 211 -72.20 87.83 -25.43
N ILE A 212 -71.99 89.12 -25.75
CA ILE A 212 -71.02 89.53 -26.78
C ILE A 212 -69.59 89.36 -26.27
N LEU A 213 -69.33 89.69 -24.99
CA LEU A 213 -68.03 89.49 -24.37
C LEU A 213 -67.64 87.99 -24.36
N PHE A 214 -68.60 87.13 -24.04
CA PHE A 214 -68.41 85.69 -24.06
C PHE A 214 -68.06 85.18 -25.47
N GLU A 215 -68.84 85.50 -26.48
CA GLU A 215 -68.64 85.02 -27.86
C GLU A 215 -67.36 85.57 -28.51
N THR A 216 -67.03 86.85 -28.28
CA THR A 216 -65.93 87.50 -29.00
C THR A 216 -64.57 87.40 -28.29
N LYS A 217 -64.54 87.27 -26.97
CA LYS A 217 -63.30 87.35 -26.17
C LYS A 217 -63.03 86.16 -25.27
N MET A 218 -64.04 85.57 -24.63
CA MET A 218 -63.82 84.40 -23.77
C MET A 218 -63.69 83.12 -24.61
N LEU A 219 -64.69 82.83 -25.45
CA LEU A 219 -64.78 81.58 -26.20
C LEU A 219 -63.54 81.28 -27.08
N PRO A 220 -62.96 82.22 -27.86
CA PRO A 220 -61.80 81.91 -28.70
C PRO A 220 -60.52 81.60 -27.90
N ILE A 221 -60.33 82.28 -26.77
CA ILE A 221 -59.18 82.04 -25.87
C ILE A 221 -59.36 80.73 -25.12
N ASP A 222 -60.58 80.42 -24.67
CA ASP A 222 -60.89 79.18 -23.96
C ASP A 222 -60.69 77.96 -24.86
N ILE A 223 -61.11 78.03 -26.13
CA ILE A 223 -60.85 76.97 -27.11
C ILE A 223 -59.33 76.75 -27.30
N LEU A 224 -58.55 77.83 -27.41
CA LEU A 224 -57.10 77.72 -27.55
C LEU A 224 -56.45 77.10 -26.31
N ALA A 225 -56.87 77.53 -25.12
CA ALA A 225 -56.40 77.01 -23.84
C ALA A 225 -56.74 75.53 -23.64
N GLU A 226 -57.94 75.11 -24.03
CA GLU A 226 -58.39 73.72 -23.99
C GLU A 226 -57.56 72.84 -24.95
N LEU A 227 -57.30 73.30 -26.18
CA LEU A 227 -56.47 72.56 -27.14
C LEU A 227 -55.05 72.32 -26.62
N ILE A 228 -54.46 73.32 -25.95
CA ILE A 228 -53.13 73.20 -25.34
C ILE A 228 -53.16 72.24 -24.15
N THR A 229 -54.20 72.34 -23.31
CA THR A 229 -54.39 71.43 -22.18
C THR A 229 -54.54 69.97 -22.65
N ILE A 230 -55.32 69.72 -23.70
CA ILE A 230 -55.45 68.41 -24.33
C ILE A 230 -54.09 67.92 -24.86
N PHE A 231 -53.30 68.80 -25.48
CA PHE A 231 -51.97 68.48 -25.98
C PHE A 231 -51.00 68.09 -24.85
N ASP A 232 -51.00 68.83 -23.73
CA ASP A 232 -50.17 68.52 -22.56
C ASP A 232 -50.54 67.17 -21.94
N VAL A 233 -51.84 66.89 -21.81
CA VAL A 233 -52.34 65.60 -21.33
C VAL A 233 -51.94 64.46 -22.27
N PHE A 234 -52.05 64.67 -23.59
CA PHE A 234 -51.62 63.69 -24.58
C PHE A 234 -50.12 63.34 -24.46
N LEU A 235 -49.24 64.35 -24.31
CA LEU A 235 -47.80 64.12 -24.14
C LEU A 235 -47.46 63.30 -22.89
N LEU A 236 -48.19 63.50 -21.80
CA LEU A 236 -48.04 62.71 -20.57
C LEU A 236 -48.47 61.25 -20.77
N ILE A 237 -49.66 61.04 -21.34
CA ILE A 237 -50.22 59.70 -21.57
C ILE A 237 -49.35 58.90 -22.54
N HIS A 238 -48.90 59.54 -23.63
CA HIS A 238 -48.06 58.89 -24.63
C HIS A 238 -46.75 58.37 -24.01
N GLY A 239 -46.06 59.20 -23.22
CA GLY A 239 -44.81 58.80 -22.57
C GLY A 239 -44.98 57.70 -21.51
N ILE A 240 -46.13 57.60 -20.84
CA ILE A 240 -46.41 56.48 -19.92
C ILE A 240 -46.67 55.18 -20.71
N THR A 241 -47.47 55.28 -21.78
CA THR A 241 -47.87 54.12 -22.59
C THR A 241 -46.67 53.45 -23.26
N GLU A 242 -45.74 54.25 -23.78
CA GLU A 242 -44.52 53.76 -24.41
C GLU A 242 -43.65 52.96 -23.42
N ARG A 243 -43.43 53.49 -22.21
CA ARG A 243 -42.65 52.82 -21.15
C ARG A 243 -43.32 51.53 -20.65
N ILE A 244 -44.64 51.52 -20.52
CA ILE A 244 -45.38 50.30 -20.17
C ILE A 244 -45.18 49.23 -21.25
N LYS A 245 -45.22 49.62 -22.53
CA LYS A 245 -45.00 48.71 -23.64
C LYS A 245 -43.60 48.11 -23.62
N GLU A 246 -42.57 48.92 -23.43
CA GLU A 246 -41.17 48.46 -23.32
C GLU A 246 -40.98 47.43 -22.20
N ILE A 247 -41.52 47.70 -21.01
CA ILE A 247 -41.47 46.76 -19.87
C ILE A 247 -42.25 45.48 -20.18
N THR A 248 -43.40 45.60 -20.84
CA THR A 248 -44.22 44.44 -21.23
C THR A 248 -43.50 43.56 -22.25
N ASP A 249 -42.88 44.17 -23.26
CA ASP A 249 -42.13 43.46 -24.30
C ASP A 249 -40.90 42.76 -23.70
N PHE A 250 -40.16 43.44 -22.80
CA PHE A 250 -39.01 42.86 -22.11
C PHE A 250 -39.41 41.69 -21.19
N THR A 251 -40.46 41.85 -20.37
CA THR A 251 -40.95 40.76 -19.51
C THR A 251 -41.48 39.58 -20.32
N ALA A 252 -42.07 39.81 -21.48
CA ALA A 252 -42.49 38.73 -22.38
C ALA A 252 -41.30 37.89 -22.89
N LEU A 253 -40.13 38.50 -23.11
CA LEU A 253 -38.90 37.76 -23.45
C LEU A 253 -38.45 36.85 -22.30
N VAL A 254 -38.48 37.37 -21.07
CA VAL A 254 -38.14 36.60 -19.86
C VAL A 254 -39.09 35.42 -19.66
N VAL A 255 -40.39 35.62 -19.88
CA VAL A 255 -41.41 34.55 -19.83
C VAL A 255 -41.16 33.48 -20.90
N GLN A 256 -40.66 33.88 -22.08
CA GLN A 256 -40.25 32.96 -23.15
C GLN A 256 -38.91 32.24 -22.87
N ARG A 257 -38.39 32.35 -21.63
CA ARG A 257 -37.09 31.79 -21.21
C ARG A 257 -35.92 32.33 -22.04
N ASN A 258 -36.05 33.53 -22.59
CA ASN A 258 -35.04 34.13 -23.46
C ASN A 258 -34.21 35.16 -22.70
N TYR A 259 -32.95 34.81 -22.42
CA TYR A 259 -31.98 35.65 -21.71
C TYR A 259 -30.81 36.08 -22.62
N THR A 260 -31.07 36.22 -23.93
CA THR A 260 -30.07 36.69 -24.92
C THR A 260 -30.21 38.17 -25.28
N SER A 261 -31.26 38.84 -24.81
CA SER A 261 -31.51 40.26 -25.11
C SER A 261 -30.60 41.18 -24.30
N GLU A 262 -30.35 42.38 -24.84
CA GLU A 262 -29.71 43.46 -24.09
C GLU A 262 -30.62 43.96 -22.96
N PRO A 263 -30.06 44.52 -21.87
CA PRO A 263 -30.82 45.11 -20.78
C PRO A 263 -31.74 46.24 -21.25
N LEU A 264 -32.89 46.39 -20.58
CA LEU A 264 -33.87 47.41 -20.91
C LEU A 264 -33.31 48.81 -20.57
N PRO A 265 -33.29 49.76 -21.52
CA PRO A 265 -32.72 51.08 -21.28
C PRO A 265 -33.57 51.90 -20.31
N VAL A 266 -32.94 52.58 -19.35
CA VAL A 266 -33.62 53.34 -18.29
C VAL A 266 -33.95 54.76 -18.77
N HIS A 267 -35.02 54.95 -19.55
CA HIS A 267 -35.35 56.25 -20.16
C HIS A 267 -36.01 57.28 -19.23
N SER A 268 -36.16 56.96 -17.95
CA SER A 268 -36.94 57.74 -17.00
C SER A 268 -36.29 57.82 -15.63
N ARG A 269 -36.52 58.91 -14.90
CA ARG A 269 -36.02 59.09 -13.52
C ARG A 269 -37.13 59.09 -12.46
N ASP A 270 -38.20 58.35 -12.75
CA ASP A 270 -39.38 58.16 -11.92
C ASP A 270 -39.55 56.67 -11.49
N GLU A 271 -40.74 56.30 -11.01
CA GLU A 271 -41.10 54.94 -10.61
C GLU A 271 -40.85 53.90 -11.72
N PHE A 272 -41.05 54.26 -13.00
CA PHE A 272 -40.77 53.34 -14.11
C PHE A 272 -39.28 53.14 -14.32
N GLY A 273 -38.48 54.19 -14.16
CA GLY A 273 -37.02 54.08 -14.24
C GLY A 273 -36.45 53.14 -13.17
N MET A 274 -36.98 53.23 -11.94
CA MET A 274 -36.63 52.30 -10.87
C MET A 274 -37.05 50.86 -11.19
N LEU A 275 -38.28 50.67 -11.65
CA LEU A 275 -38.78 49.35 -12.04
C LEU A 275 -37.93 48.71 -13.14
N ILE A 276 -37.49 49.48 -14.14
CA ILE A 276 -36.59 49.01 -15.19
C ILE A 276 -35.24 48.59 -14.60
N ASN A 277 -34.67 49.37 -13.68
CA ASN A 277 -33.41 49.03 -13.03
C ASN A 277 -33.51 47.72 -12.23
N ASP A 278 -34.56 47.58 -11.42
CA ASP A 278 -34.81 46.37 -10.63
C ASP A 278 -35.08 45.15 -11.53
N LEU A 279 -35.76 45.33 -12.67
CA LEU A 279 -35.97 44.26 -13.66
C LEU A 279 -34.66 43.80 -14.31
N ASN A 280 -33.78 44.75 -14.65
CA ASN A 280 -32.47 44.42 -15.23
C ASN A 280 -31.61 43.64 -14.23
N GLU A 281 -31.59 44.07 -12.97
CA GLU A 281 -30.86 43.35 -11.91
C GLU A 281 -31.41 41.93 -11.71
N PHE A 282 -32.73 41.77 -11.71
CA PHE A 282 -33.38 40.45 -11.65
C PHE A 282 -33.02 39.58 -12.87
N TYR A 283 -33.01 40.16 -14.07
CA TYR A 283 -32.64 39.49 -15.31
C TYR A 283 -31.20 38.98 -15.27
N ASP A 284 -30.26 39.83 -14.90
CA ASP A 284 -28.83 39.49 -14.82
C ASP A 284 -28.56 38.44 -13.75
N THR A 285 -29.13 38.61 -12.55
CA THR A 285 -29.00 37.62 -11.46
C THR A 285 -29.54 36.25 -11.87
N THR A 286 -30.69 36.23 -12.57
CA THR A 286 -31.27 34.96 -13.05
C THR A 286 -30.41 34.33 -14.14
N ARG A 287 -29.88 35.12 -15.07
CA ARG A 287 -28.97 34.64 -16.12
C ARG A 287 -27.69 34.04 -15.53
N GLU A 288 -27.07 34.71 -14.57
CA GLU A 288 -25.88 34.22 -13.88
C GLU A 288 -26.16 32.90 -13.15
N LEU A 289 -27.28 32.82 -12.43
CA LEU A 289 -27.71 31.61 -11.73
C LEU A 289 -27.92 30.45 -12.69
N LEU A 290 -28.63 30.65 -13.82
CA LEU A 290 -28.86 29.62 -14.83
C LEU A 290 -27.54 29.14 -15.47
N THR A 291 -26.61 30.06 -15.73
CA THR A 291 -25.28 29.76 -16.27
C THR A 291 -24.46 28.93 -15.27
N ALA A 292 -24.49 29.31 -13.99
CA ALA A 292 -23.83 28.58 -12.93
C ALA A 292 -24.39 27.16 -12.74
N ILE A 293 -25.72 26.99 -12.87
CA ILE A 293 -26.36 25.66 -12.83
C ILE A 293 -25.88 24.79 -13.99
N ASN A 294 -25.88 25.30 -15.24
CA ASN A 294 -25.38 24.53 -16.40
C ASN A 294 -23.94 24.04 -16.19
N LYS A 295 -23.06 24.93 -15.72
CA LYS A 295 -21.67 24.56 -15.42
C LYS A 295 -21.59 23.50 -14.31
N SER A 296 -22.42 23.60 -13.27
CA SER A 296 -22.47 22.63 -12.17
C SER A 296 -22.95 21.25 -12.62
N VAL A 297 -23.93 21.22 -13.53
CA VAL A 297 -24.45 19.99 -14.14
C VAL A 297 -23.37 19.29 -14.97
N ASP A 298 -22.64 20.03 -15.80
CA ASP A 298 -21.54 19.46 -16.61
C ASP A 298 -20.43 18.85 -15.74
N ILE A 299 -20.00 19.56 -14.70
CA ILE A 299 -19.01 19.07 -13.73
C ILE A 299 -19.53 17.79 -13.05
N SER A 300 -20.77 17.80 -12.57
CA SER A 300 -21.36 16.66 -11.87
C SER A 300 -21.53 15.43 -12.78
N ASN A 301 -21.83 15.64 -14.06
CA ASN A 301 -21.97 14.55 -15.04
C ASN A 301 -20.62 13.88 -15.35
N ASN A 302 -19.55 14.68 -15.43
CA ASN A 302 -18.19 14.16 -15.54
C ASN A 302 -17.80 13.35 -14.30
N SER A 303 -18.05 13.88 -13.09
CA SER A 303 -17.79 13.15 -11.85
C SER A 303 -18.58 11.85 -11.72
N ALA A 304 -19.85 11.82 -12.13
CA ALA A 304 -20.65 10.59 -12.17
C ALA A 304 -20.06 9.53 -13.12
N THR A 305 -19.53 9.97 -14.27
CA THR A 305 -18.89 9.09 -15.26
C THR A 305 -17.54 8.55 -14.76
N GLU A 306 -16.72 9.39 -14.13
CA GLU A 306 -15.47 8.96 -13.47
C GLU A 306 -15.74 8.00 -12.31
N LEU A 307 -16.77 8.27 -11.50
CA LEU A 307 -17.19 7.39 -10.41
C LEU A 307 -17.62 6.02 -10.94
N SER A 308 -18.44 5.97 -12.00
CA SER A 308 -18.85 4.70 -12.62
C SER A 308 -17.66 3.90 -13.16
N THR A 309 -16.72 4.57 -13.81
CA THR A 309 -15.48 3.95 -14.30
C THR A 309 -14.64 3.39 -13.15
N SER A 310 -14.49 4.17 -12.07
CA SER A 310 -13.77 3.74 -10.87
C SER A 310 -14.44 2.53 -10.22
N MET A 311 -15.77 2.53 -10.12
CA MET A 311 -16.54 1.39 -9.59
C MET A 311 -16.37 0.13 -10.44
N ALA A 312 -16.36 0.25 -11.77
CA ALA A 312 -16.08 -0.88 -12.65
C ALA A 312 -14.68 -1.48 -12.42
N GLN A 313 -13.67 -0.62 -12.24
CA GLN A 313 -12.31 -1.07 -11.92
C GLN A 313 -12.23 -1.71 -10.53
N THR A 314 -12.90 -1.14 -9.52
CA THR A 314 -13.00 -1.74 -8.17
C THR A 314 -13.65 -3.12 -8.25
N SER A 315 -14.74 -3.28 -9.00
CA SER A 315 -15.42 -4.56 -9.20
C SER A 315 -14.51 -5.64 -9.79
N ALA A 316 -13.74 -5.29 -10.84
CA ALA A 316 -12.78 -6.19 -11.46
C ALA A 316 -11.67 -6.61 -10.46
N THR A 317 -11.16 -5.65 -9.69
CA THR A 317 -10.12 -5.90 -8.67
C THR A 317 -10.62 -6.82 -7.56
N ILE A 318 -11.87 -6.63 -7.11
CA ILE A 318 -12.48 -7.48 -6.09
C ILE A 318 -12.72 -8.89 -6.62
N THR A 319 -13.11 -9.04 -7.89
CA THR A 319 -13.25 -10.36 -8.52
C THR A 319 -11.91 -11.10 -8.56
N GLN A 320 -10.80 -10.40 -8.82
CA GLN A 320 -9.46 -10.97 -8.73
C GLN A 320 -9.07 -11.36 -7.28
N ILE A 321 -9.50 -10.59 -6.29
CA ILE A 321 -9.32 -10.92 -4.87
C ILE A 321 -10.08 -12.20 -4.53
N VAL A 322 -11.33 -12.36 -4.98
CA VAL A 322 -12.11 -13.59 -4.78
C VAL A 322 -11.40 -14.81 -5.39
N ALA A 323 -10.92 -14.70 -6.63
CA ALA A 323 -10.16 -15.78 -7.26
C ALA A 323 -8.86 -16.12 -6.49
N SER A 324 -8.20 -15.10 -5.92
CA SER A 324 -7.01 -15.30 -5.08
C SER A 324 -7.36 -15.98 -3.75
N ILE A 325 -8.51 -15.63 -3.16
CA ILE A 325 -9.04 -16.27 -1.96
C ILE A 325 -9.27 -17.76 -2.19
N ASP A 326 -9.91 -18.13 -3.31
CA ASP A 326 -10.14 -19.54 -3.67
C ASP A 326 -8.83 -20.30 -3.87
N SER A 327 -7.85 -19.68 -4.54
CA SER A 327 -6.52 -20.28 -4.71
C SER A 327 -5.81 -20.50 -3.37
N ILE A 328 -5.90 -19.54 -2.44
CA ILE A 328 -5.33 -19.69 -1.11
C ILE A 328 -6.05 -20.80 -0.33
N LYS A 329 -7.39 -20.90 -0.41
CA LYS A 329 -8.15 -22.00 0.20
C LYS A 329 -7.67 -23.36 -0.28
N GLN A 330 -7.45 -23.54 -1.58
CA GLN A 330 -6.88 -24.78 -2.13
C GLN A 330 -5.49 -25.08 -1.55
N ARG A 331 -4.64 -24.05 -1.42
CA ARG A 331 -3.30 -24.21 -0.83
C ARG A 331 -3.36 -24.59 0.65
N ILE A 332 -4.32 -24.04 1.40
CA ILE A 332 -4.58 -24.40 2.80
C ILE A 332 -5.02 -25.87 2.91
N THR A 333 -5.90 -26.35 2.03
CA THR A 333 -6.28 -27.78 2.00
C THR A 333 -5.07 -28.68 1.77
N ASN A 334 -4.20 -28.32 0.81
CA ASN A 334 -2.97 -29.07 0.56
C ASN A 334 -1.99 -28.99 1.74
N GLN A 335 -1.91 -27.84 2.42
CA GLN A 335 -1.10 -27.66 3.61
C GLN A 335 -1.60 -28.53 4.76
N ALA A 336 -2.91 -28.57 5.00
CA ALA A 336 -3.51 -29.44 6.03
C ALA A 336 -3.18 -30.91 5.78
N ALA A 337 -3.34 -31.39 4.54
CA ALA A 337 -2.95 -32.76 4.17
C ALA A 337 -1.45 -33.02 4.37
N GLY A 338 -0.59 -32.06 4.02
CA GLY A 338 0.85 -32.17 4.23
C GLY A 338 1.25 -32.17 5.72
N VAL A 339 0.53 -31.43 6.57
CA VAL A 339 0.75 -31.44 8.02
C VAL A 339 0.35 -32.78 8.62
N GLU A 340 -0.80 -33.35 8.22
CA GLU A 340 -1.22 -34.69 8.64
C GLU A 340 -0.20 -35.77 8.24
N GLU A 341 0.30 -35.72 7.01
CA GLU A 341 1.33 -36.65 6.52
C GLU A 341 2.66 -36.51 7.29
N ALA A 342 3.10 -35.27 7.53
CA ALA A 342 4.30 -34.99 8.31
C ALA A 342 4.16 -35.49 9.75
N GLN A 343 3.00 -35.28 10.38
CA GLN A 343 2.72 -35.77 11.73
C GLN A 343 2.76 -37.31 11.80
N ALA A 344 2.13 -38.00 10.84
CA ALA A 344 2.15 -39.45 10.77
C ALA A 344 3.57 -40.00 10.56
N THR A 345 4.36 -39.32 9.72
CA THR A 345 5.76 -39.69 9.45
C THR A 345 6.63 -39.50 10.69
N THR A 346 6.49 -38.38 11.39
CA THR A 346 7.21 -38.11 12.65
C THR A 346 6.84 -39.12 13.72
N GLN A 347 5.57 -39.48 13.86
CA GLN A 347 5.13 -40.50 14.81
C GLN A 347 5.76 -41.87 14.51
N THR A 348 5.79 -42.25 13.24
CA THR A 348 6.45 -43.50 12.79
C THR A 348 7.95 -43.46 13.04
N MET A 349 8.60 -42.31 12.82
CA MET A 349 10.01 -42.11 13.12
C MET A 349 10.32 -42.32 14.61
N VAL A 350 9.57 -41.68 15.51
CA VAL A 350 9.73 -41.85 16.97
C VAL A 350 9.56 -43.32 17.37
N GLN A 351 8.60 -44.03 16.78
CA GLN A 351 8.40 -45.46 17.04
C GLN A 351 9.58 -46.32 16.56
N ASN A 352 10.14 -46.03 15.39
CA ASN A 352 11.32 -46.72 14.87
C ASN A 352 12.56 -46.46 15.74
N ILE A 353 12.73 -45.24 16.24
CA ILE A 353 13.84 -44.89 17.14
C ILE A 353 13.70 -45.60 18.49
N LYS A 354 12.48 -45.72 19.03
CA LYS A 354 12.24 -46.55 20.22
C LYS A 354 12.62 -48.02 20.01
N SER A 355 12.33 -48.56 18.83
CA SER A 355 12.75 -49.92 18.47
C SER A 355 14.27 -50.05 18.34
N LEU A 356 14.94 -49.00 17.85
CA LEU A 356 16.40 -48.93 17.82
C LEU A 356 17.00 -48.89 19.23
N GLU A 357 16.42 -48.12 20.16
CA GLU A 357 16.85 -48.09 21.57
C GLU A 357 16.81 -49.50 22.21
N GLU A 358 15.76 -50.28 21.96
CA GLU A 358 15.65 -51.66 22.42
C GLU A 358 16.77 -52.56 21.82
N GLN A 359 17.07 -52.40 20.54
CA GLN A 359 18.15 -53.15 19.87
C GLN A 359 19.53 -52.76 20.42
N VAL A 360 19.76 -51.49 20.74
CA VAL A 360 21.01 -50.98 21.33
C VAL A 360 21.24 -51.59 22.73
N ILE A 361 20.18 -51.77 23.52
CA ILE A 361 20.26 -52.45 24.82
C ILE A 361 20.72 -53.91 24.63
N LEU A 362 20.13 -54.63 23.67
CA LEU A 362 20.52 -56.01 23.36
C LEU A 362 21.97 -56.10 22.83
N GLN A 363 22.37 -55.15 21.99
CA GLN A 363 23.73 -55.05 21.47
C GLN A 363 24.74 -54.80 22.60
N SER A 364 24.43 -53.88 23.53
CA SER A 364 25.28 -53.60 24.68
C SER A 364 25.53 -54.85 25.53
N SER A 365 24.47 -55.63 25.82
CA SER A 365 24.58 -56.92 26.52
C SER A 365 25.47 -57.90 25.77
N SER A 366 25.27 -58.05 24.45
CA SER A 366 26.04 -58.97 23.61
C SER A 366 27.52 -58.59 23.53
N VAL A 367 27.83 -57.30 23.53
CA VAL A 367 29.20 -56.76 23.55
C VAL A 367 29.88 -57.06 24.89
N THR A 368 29.16 -56.90 26.01
CA THR A 368 29.68 -57.27 27.34
C THR A 368 29.98 -58.77 27.44
N GLU A 369 29.07 -59.62 26.97
CA GLU A 369 29.26 -61.07 26.97
C GLU A 369 30.44 -61.49 26.07
N SER A 370 30.52 -60.93 24.86
CA SER A 370 31.63 -61.18 23.93
C SER A 370 32.98 -60.75 24.52
N SER A 371 33.03 -59.60 25.20
CA SER A 371 34.24 -59.13 25.89
C SER A 371 34.70 -60.14 26.94
N ALA A 372 33.78 -60.64 27.78
CA ALA A 372 34.10 -61.61 28.82
C ALA A 372 34.62 -62.94 28.22
N ALA A 373 33.98 -63.44 27.16
CA ALA A 373 34.41 -64.67 26.49
C ALA A 373 35.81 -64.54 25.87
N VAL A 374 36.15 -63.39 25.28
CA VAL A 374 37.48 -63.15 24.72
C VAL A 374 38.52 -62.97 25.82
N GLU A 375 38.20 -62.31 26.93
CA GLU A 375 39.09 -62.23 28.11
C GLU A 375 39.40 -63.62 28.68
N GLU A 376 38.40 -64.50 28.77
CA GLU A 376 38.59 -65.89 29.19
C GLU A 376 39.47 -66.66 28.20
N MET A 377 39.27 -66.46 26.90
CA MET A 377 40.13 -67.04 25.85
C MET A 377 41.58 -66.59 26.00
N VAL A 378 41.83 -65.29 26.27
CA VAL A 378 43.18 -64.77 26.52
C VAL A 378 43.82 -65.44 27.74
N ALA A 379 43.06 -65.64 28.81
CA ALA A 379 43.54 -66.34 30.00
C ALA A 379 43.92 -67.80 29.68
N ASN A 380 43.10 -68.49 28.89
CA ASN A 380 43.37 -69.87 28.44
C ASN A 380 44.61 -69.95 27.55
N ILE A 381 44.78 -69.05 26.58
CA ILE A 381 45.99 -68.97 25.73
C ILE A 381 47.25 -68.79 26.59
N ARG A 382 47.19 -67.91 27.60
CA ARG A 382 48.29 -67.70 28.53
C ARG A 382 48.60 -68.97 29.33
N SER A 383 47.59 -69.66 29.82
CA SER A 383 47.77 -70.93 30.54
C SER A 383 48.44 -72.00 29.67
N VAL A 384 47.99 -72.16 28.42
CA VAL A 384 48.59 -73.11 27.47
C VAL A 384 50.04 -72.72 27.15
N THR A 385 50.32 -71.44 26.96
CA THR A 385 51.67 -70.90 26.73
C THR A 385 52.61 -71.24 27.89
N ASP A 386 52.15 -71.06 29.14
CA ASP A 386 52.93 -71.39 30.34
C ASP A 386 53.18 -72.90 30.45
N ILE A 387 52.19 -73.75 30.11
CA ILE A 387 52.34 -75.22 30.07
C ILE A 387 53.40 -75.64 29.05
N LEU A 388 53.35 -75.09 27.82
CA LEU A 388 54.34 -75.39 26.79
C LEU A 388 55.75 -74.97 27.20
N GLY A 389 55.89 -73.82 27.89
CA GLY A 389 57.18 -73.39 28.43
C GLY A 389 57.76 -74.38 29.44
N ARG A 390 56.92 -74.96 30.30
CA ARG A 390 57.33 -75.99 31.27
C ARG A 390 57.62 -77.34 30.61
N ASN A 391 56.85 -77.71 29.59
CA ASN A 391 57.09 -78.95 28.86
C ASN A 391 58.39 -78.89 28.06
N ALA A 392 58.74 -77.75 27.48
CA ALA A 392 60.00 -77.58 26.76
C ALA A 392 61.22 -77.94 27.62
N ASP A 393 61.23 -77.54 28.90
CA ASP A 393 62.26 -77.95 29.88
C ASP A 393 62.26 -79.47 30.11
N THR A 394 61.07 -80.07 30.24
CA THR A 394 60.91 -81.50 30.46
C THR A 394 61.38 -82.33 29.26
N VAL A 395 61.06 -81.89 28.04
CA VAL A 395 61.48 -82.50 26.77
C VAL A 395 63.00 -82.40 26.61
N GLU A 396 63.61 -81.26 26.93
CA GLU A 396 65.06 -81.08 26.88
C GLU A 396 65.79 -82.00 27.88
N ARG A 397 65.25 -82.11 29.10
CA ARG A 397 65.75 -83.06 30.11
C ARG A 397 65.61 -84.51 29.64
N LEU A 398 64.47 -84.88 29.05
CA LEU A 398 64.25 -86.23 28.53
C LEU A 398 65.23 -86.57 27.39
N SER A 399 65.49 -85.61 26.50
CA SER A 399 66.49 -85.75 25.42
C SER A 399 67.87 -86.04 26.00
N THR A 400 68.29 -85.23 26.98
CA THR A 400 69.58 -85.37 27.67
C THR A 400 69.72 -86.72 28.39
N GLU A 401 68.70 -87.12 29.15
CA GLU A 401 68.71 -88.41 29.87
C GLU A 401 68.68 -89.61 28.92
N SER A 402 68.00 -89.50 27.77
CA SER A 402 67.98 -90.55 26.74
C SER A 402 69.34 -90.71 26.07
N GLU A 403 70.03 -89.60 25.79
CA GLU A 403 71.40 -89.62 25.26
C GLU A 403 72.40 -90.20 26.26
N ASN A 404 72.28 -89.83 27.54
CA ASN A 404 73.05 -90.42 28.64
C ASN A 404 72.78 -91.94 28.78
N GLY A 405 71.51 -92.36 28.67
CA GLY A 405 71.11 -93.76 28.68
C GLY A 405 71.76 -94.55 27.55
N ARG A 406 71.73 -94.01 26.33
CA ARG A 406 72.40 -94.59 25.15
C ARG A 406 73.91 -94.76 25.37
N ALA A 407 74.58 -93.73 25.90
CA ALA A 407 76.02 -93.78 26.15
C ALA A 407 76.41 -94.83 27.22
N LYS A 408 75.59 -95.00 28.27
CA LYS A 408 75.80 -96.04 29.28
C LYS A 408 75.63 -97.44 28.70
N ILE A 409 74.63 -97.66 27.84
CA ILE A 409 74.42 -98.95 27.16
C ILE A 409 75.59 -99.29 26.24
N ASP A 410 76.10 -98.33 25.47
CA ASP A 410 77.30 -98.53 24.63
C ASP A 410 78.51 -98.98 25.48
N THR A 411 78.69 -98.39 26.65
CA THR A 411 79.70 -98.80 27.62
C THR A 411 79.48 -100.25 28.09
N SER A 412 78.24 -100.64 28.39
CA SER A 412 77.88 -102.02 28.79
C SER A 412 78.11 -103.03 27.67
N VAL A 413 77.82 -102.70 26.41
CA VAL A 413 78.11 -103.54 25.24
C VAL A 413 79.61 -103.78 25.12
N ASN A 414 80.42 -102.74 25.26
CA ASN A 414 81.88 -102.85 25.21
C ASN A 414 82.43 -103.72 26.36
N GLN A 415 81.88 -103.61 27.56
CA GLN A 415 82.24 -104.47 28.70
C GLN A 415 81.85 -105.93 28.45
N ALA A 416 80.64 -106.21 27.96
CA ALA A 416 80.18 -107.54 27.61
C ALA A 416 81.09 -108.21 26.57
N ARG A 417 81.48 -107.47 25.53
CA ARG A 417 82.45 -107.93 24.51
C ARG A 417 83.80 -108.29 25.15
N SER A 418 84.31 -107.46 26.04
CA SER A 418 85.58 -107.75 26.75
C SER A 418 85.49 -109.02 27.61
N ILE A 419 84.35 -109.30 28.24
CA ILE A 419 84.15 -110.54 29.01
C ILE A 419 84.11 -111.75 28.07
N LEU A 420 83.43 -111.67 26.93
CA LEU A 420 83.40 -112.74 25.92
C LEU A 420 84.82 -113.11 25.44
N GLU A 421 85.64 -112.11 25.12
CA GLU A 421 87.03 -112.31 24.69
C GLU A 421 87.86 -113.02 25.77
N LYS A 422 87.74 -112.59 27.04
CA LYS A 422 88.44 -113.23 28.17
C LYS A 422 87.97 -114.66 28.40
N SER A 423 86.67 -114.93 28.27
CA SER A 423 86.08 -116.26 28.43
C SER A 423 86.49 -117.24 27.34
N ALA A 424 86.68 -116.76 26.10
CA ALA A 424 87.24 -117.58 25.02
C ALA A 424 88.66 -118.06 25.36
N GLY A 425 89.51 -117.18 25.91
CA GLY A 425 90.84 -117.56 26.39
C GLY A 425 90.80 -118.61 27.51
N LEU A 426 89.81 -118.53 28.41
CA LEU A 426 89.61 -119.54 29.47
C LEU A 426 89.13 -120.89 28.92
N LEU A 427 88.31 -120.91 27.86
CA LEU A 427 87.87 -122.15 27.19
C LEU A 427 89.06 -122.88 26.59
N ASP A 428 89.95 -122.16 25.91
CA ASP A 428 91.16 -122.75 25.32
C ASP A 428 92.11 -123.29 26.40
N ALA A 429 92.31 -122.53 27.49
CA ALA A 429 93.07 -123.01 28.65
C ALA A 429 92.44 -124.28 29.26
N THR A 430 91.11 -124.34 29.36
CA THR A 430 90.39 -125.50 29.91
C THR A 430 90.54 -126.74 29.04
N LYS A 431 90.50 -126.59 27.71
CA LYS A 431 90.78 -127.70 26.76
C LYS A 431 92.19 -128.24 26.90
N ILE A 432 93.19 -127.35 27.07
CA ILE A 432 94.57 -127.76 27.31
C ILE A 432 94.67 -128.55 28.62
N ILE A 433 94.04 -128.07 29.70
CA ILE A 433 94.01 -128.77 31.01
C ILE A 433 93.35 -130.16 30.87
N GLN A 434 92.23 -130.27 30.14
CA GLN A 434 91.60 -131.57 29.87
C GLN A 434 92.51 -132.50 29.07
N SER A 435 93.19 -132.00 28.04
CA SER A 435 94.16 -132.78 27.27
C SER A 435 95.32 -133.27 28.13
N ILE A 436 95.86 -132.41 29.00
CA ILE A 436 96.90 -132.78 29.98
C ILE A 436 96.35 -133.85 30.92
N ALA A 437 95.16 -133.64 31.50
CA ALA A 437 94.53 -134.60 32.40
C ALA A 437 94.29 -135.96 31.72
N GLN A 438 93.89 -135.99 30.45
CA GLN A 438 93.67 -137.22 29.70
C GLN A 438 94.98 -137.96 29.39
N GLN A 439 96.05 -137.22 29.04
CA GLN A 439 97.39 -137.78 28.89
C GLN A 439 97.93 -138.32 30.22
N THR A 440 97.77 -137.58 31.32
CA THR A 440 98.18 -138.00 32.67
C THR A 440 97.41 -139.24 33.12
N ASN A 441 96.12 -139.35 32.79
CA ASN A 441 95.31 -140.54 33.08
C ASN A 441 95.82 -141.78 32.32
N LEU A 442 96.20 -141.63 31.04
CA LEU A 442 96.80 -142.70 30.23
C LEU A 442 98.18 -143.11 30.74
N LEU A 443 99.03 -142.15 31.10
CA LEU A 443 100.34 -142.39 31.71
C LEU A 443 100.20 -143.12 33.05
N ALA A 444 99.26 -142.69 33.89
CA ALA A 444 98.98 -143.31 35.18
C ALA A 444 98.37 -144.71 35.03
N MET A 445 97.52 -144.94 34.02
CA MET A 445 96.99 -146.26 33.70
C MET A 445 98.10 -147.23 33.26
N ASN A 446 99.00 -146.80 32.38
CA ASN A 446 100.16 -147.59 31.97
C ASN A 446 101.07 -147.90 33.17
N ALA A 447 101.30 -146.93 34.05
CA ALA A 447 102.08 -147.11 35.28
C ALA A 447 101.40 -148.08 36.27
N ALA A 448 100.07 -148.04 36.41
CA ALA A 448 99.31 -148.96 37.25
C ALA A 448 99.33 -150.41 36.71
N ILE A 449 99.29 -150.58 35.38
CA ILE A 449 99.43 -151.88 34.71
C ILE A 449 100.84 -152.46 34.95
N GLU A 450 101.88 -151.66 34.79
CA GLU A 450 103.26 -152.12 34.98
C GLU A 450 103.58 -152.43 36.46
N ALA A 451 102.99 -151.66 37.38
CA ALA A 451 103.08 -151.92 38.81
C ALA A 451 102.33 -153.20 39.24
N ALA A 452 101.24 -153.56 38.55
CA ALA A 452 100.55 -154.84 38.76
C ALA A 452 101.38 -156.03 38.22
N HIS A 453 102.16 -155.82 37.15
CA HIS A 453 103.08 -156.82 36.59
C HIS A 453 104.27 -157.15 37.51
N ALA A 454 104.74 -156.17 38.30
CA ALA A 454 105.85 -156.32 39.24
C ALA A 454 105.49 -157.07 40.56
N GLY A 455 104.23 -157.51 40.73
CA GLY A 455 103.80 -158.33 41.87
C GLY A 455 103.98 -157.67 43.25
N GLU A 456 104.42 -158.44 44.26
CA GLU A 456 104.57 -157.98 45.66
C GLU A 456 105.50 -156.75 45.82
N LEU A 457 106.53 -156.59 44.96
CA LEU A 457 107.46 -155.45 44.99
C LEU A 457 106.86 -154.15 44.42
N GLY A 458 105.76 -154.23 43.64
CA GLY A 458 105.12 -153.10 42.95
C GLY A 458 103.96 -152.42 43.69
N LYS A 459 103.52 -152.98 44.84
CA LYS A 459 102.31 -152.53 45.57
C LYS A 459 102.31 -151.03 45.91
N GLY A 460 103.44 -150.45 46.33
CA GLY A 460 103.53 -149.02 46.66
C GLY A 460 103.39 -148.11 45.44
N PHE A 461 103.97 -148.51 44.30
CA PHE A 461 103.85 -147.78 43.03
C PHE A 461 102.46 -147.89 42.43
N ALA A 462 101.79 -149.05 42.55
CA ALA A 462 100.42 -149.24 42.10
C ALA A 462 99.46 -148.28 42.81
N VAL A 463 99.62 -148.08 44.12
CA VAL A 463 98.80 -147.13 44.90
C VAL A 463 98.99 -145.68 44.42
N VAL A 464 100.23 -145.25 44.18
CA VAL A 464 100.51 -143.89 43.69
C VAL A 464 100.00 -143.70 42.26
N ALA A 465 100.19 -144.68 41.38
CA ALA A 465 99.70 -144.62 40.01
C ALA A 465 98.16 -144.55 39.95
N ASP A 466 97.46 -145.35 40.77
CA ASP A 466 96.00 -145.32 40.83
C ASP A 466 95.48 -144.01 41.46
N GLU A 467 96.24 -143.39 42.39
CA GLU A 467 95.92 -142.06 42.93
C GLU A 467 96.13 -140.93 41.91
N ILE A 468 97.21 -140.97 41.11
CA ILE A 468 97.43 -140.04 39.99
C ILE A 468 96.34 -140.22 38.93
N ARG A 469 95.93 -141.47 38.65
CA ARG A 469 94.83 -141.78 37.73
C ARG A 469 93.53 -141.14 38.21
N LYS A 470 93.19 -141.29 39.49
CA LYS A 470 92.03 -140.62 40.11
C LYS A 470 92.12 -139.10 40.05
N LEU A 471 93.27 -138.49 40.33
CA LEU A 471 93.47 -137.03 40.24
C LEU A 471 93.35 -136.51 38.80
N ALA A 472 93.83 -137.27 37.83
CA ALA A 472 93.72 -136.96 36.41
C ALA A 472 92.27 -137.09 35.92
N GLU A 473 91.55 -138.14 36.34
CA GLU A 473 90.13 -138.32 36.05
C GLU A 473 89.25 -137.24 36.70
N GLN A 474 89.57 -136.86 37.95
CA GLN A 474 88.97 -135.71 38.62
C GLN A 474 89.27 -134.40 37.88
N SER A 475 90.52 -134.16 37.46
CA SER A 475 90.90 -132.95 36.71
C SER A 475 90.18 -132.86 35.37
N ASN A 476 90.02 -133.98 34.66
CA ASN A 476 89.25 -134.04 33.42
C ASN A 476 87.76 -133.77 33.67
N THR A 477 87.20 -134.33 34.74
CA THR A 477 85.80 -134.10 35.14
C THR A 477 85.56 -132.64 35.52
N GLN A 478 86.47 -132.03 36.29
CA GLN A 478 86.41 -130.61 36.63
C GLN A 478 86.62 -129.71 35.41
N GLY A 479 87.54 -130.05 34.51
CA GLY A 479 87.70 -129.36 33.22
C GLY A 479 86.43 -129.41 32.38
N LYS A 480 85.73 -130.56 32.33
CA LYS A 480 84.43 -130.68 31.64
C LYS A 480 83.37 -129.77 32.28
N ARG A 481 83.35 -129.69 33.61
CA ARG A 481 82.45 -128.81 34.34
C ARG A 481 82.73 -127.33 34.07
N ILE A 482 84.01 -126.91 34.12
CA ILE A 482 84.43 -125.54 33.80
C ILE A 482 84.09 -125.20 32.34
N ASN A 483 84.35 -126.11 31.40
CA ASN A 483 83.99 -125.92 29.99
C ASN A 483 82.46 -125.76 29.81
N GLY A 484 81.66 -126.55 30.53
CA GLY A 484 80.20 -126.38 30.57
C GLY A 484 79.78 -124.99 31.09
N GLN A 485 80.35 -124.56 32.23
CA GLN A 485 80.06 -123.25 32.81
C GLN A 485 80.50 -122.08 31.92
N LEU A 486 81.62 -122.20 31.22
CA LEU A 486 82.09 -121.18 30.28
C LEU A 486 81.22 -121.09 29.02
N LEU A 487 80.69 -122.22 28.53
CA LEU A 487 79.72 -122.23 27.43
C LEU A 487 78.39 -121.60 27.85
N GLU A 488 77.90 -121.90 29.06
CA GLU A 488 76.73 -121.23 29.65
C GLU A 488 76.97 -119.71 29.77
N LEU A 489 78.16 -119.30 30.22
CA LEU A 489 78.53 -117.89 30.33
C LEU A 489 78.65 -117.21 28.95
N GLN A 490 79.15 -117.90 27.93
CA GLN A 490 79.18 -117.38 26.56
C GLN A 490 77.76 -117.14 26.02
N ASN A 491 76.85 -118.09 26.24
CA ASN A 491 75.45 -117.94 25.87
C ASN A 491 74.79 -116.78 26.62
N ALA A 492 74.99 -116.68 27.94
CA ALA A 492 74.46 -115.58 28.75
C ALA A 492 74.95 -114.20 28.28
N ILE A 493 76.22 -114.07 27.88
CA ILE A 493 76.71 -112.79 27.35
C ILE A 493 76.19 -112.52 25.93
N GLY A 494 75.97 -113.57 25.11
CA GLY A 494 75.29 -113.44 23.83
C GLY A 494 73.88 -112.87 23.98
N GLU A 495 73.12 -113.38 24.96
CA GLU A 495 71.79 -112.86 25.31
C GLU A 495 71.86 -111.41 25.81
N ILE A 496 72.82 -111.07 26.69
CA ILE A 496 73.06 -109.69 27.16
C ILE A 496 73.40 -108.75 25.99
N SER A 497 74.23 -109.20 25.05
CA SER A 497 74.60 -108.39 23.87
C SER A 497 73.39 -108.12 22.96
N SER A 498 72.52 -109.12 22.78
CA SER A 498 71.27 -108.93 22.03
C SER A 498 70.34 -107.95 22.76
N GLY A 499 70.10 -108.17 24.05
CA GLY A 499 69.23 -107.31 24.85
C GLY A 499 69.74 -105.86 24.97
N THR A 500 71.05 -105.65 25.03
CA THR A 500 71.64 -104.30 25.04
C THR A 500 71.52 -103.59 23.69
N SER A 501 71.63 -104.32 22.56
CA SER A 501 71.38 -103.75 21.22
C SER A 501 69.92 -103.32 21.07
N GLU A 502 68.97 -104.12 21.55
CA GLU A 502 67.54 -103.75 21.57
C GLU A 502 67.30 -102.49 22.41
N VAL A 503 67.87 -102.41 23.62
CA VAL A 503 67.75 -101.23 24.48
C VAL A 503 68.40 -99.98 23.85
N GLN A 504 69.52 -100.14 23.14
CA GLN A 504 70.16 -99.04 22.40
C GLN A 504 69.25 -98.50 21.29
N GLU A 505 68.59 -99.38 20.54
CA GLU A 505 67.59 -98.99 19.55
C GLU A 505 66.40 -98.27 20.20
N GLN A 506 65.91 -98.76 21.35
CA GLN A 506 64.83 -98.09 22.08
C GLN A 506 65.21 -96.67 22.51
N PHE A 507 66.43 -96.44 23.04
CA PHE A 507 66.88 -95.09 23.36
C PHE A 507 67.01 -94.18 22.12
N SER A 508 67.38 -94.74 20.96
CA SER A 508 67.39 -93.99 19.70
C SER A 508 65.98 -93.58 19.25
N ILE A 509 65.00 -94.46 19.43
CA ILE A 509 63.58 -94.17 19.16
C ILE A 509 63.08 -93.08 20.12
N ILE A 510 63.36 -93.19 21.42
CA ILE A 510 62.97 -92.19 22.42
C ILE A 510 63.53 -90.81 22.06
N TYR A 511 64.81 -90.73 21.66
CA TYR A 511 65.42 -89.48 21.23
C TYR A 511 64.69 -88.85 20.03
N LYS A 512 64.40 -89.64 18.98
CA LYS A 512 63.64 -89.16 17.81
C LYS A 512 62.22 -88.70 18.17
N LEU A 513 61.54 -89.42 19.05
CA LEU A 513 60.21 -89.05 19.54
C LEU A 513 60.26 -87.74 20.34
N THR A 514 61.31 -87.56 21.17
CA THR A 514 61.52 -86.34 21.95
C THR A 514 61.74 -85.13 21.05
N ASP A 515 62.53 -85.28 19.98
CA ASP A 515 62.72 -84.22 18.97
C ASP A 515 61.42 -83.91 18.21
N THR A 516 60.61 -84.93 17.92
CA THR A 516 59.29 -84.74 17.31
C THR A 516 58.36 -83.93 18.22
N VAL A 517 58.30 -84.27 19.51
CA VAL A 517 57.50 -83.54 20.52
C VAL A 517 58.01 -82.10 20.63
N LYS A 518 59.33 -81.88 20.70
CA LYS A 518 59.94 -80.54 20.72
C LYS A 518 59.49 -79.67 19.55
N ASN A 519 59.50 -80.24 18.34
CA ASN A 519 59.06 -79.53 17.14
C ASN A 519 57.54 -79.24 17.15
N GLN A 520 56.72 -80.19 17.61
CA GLN A 520 55.28 -79.98 17.77
C GLN A 520 54.98 -78.86 18.77
N GLU A 521 55.63 -78.85 19.94
CA GLU A 521 55.45 -77.80 20.95
C GLU A 521 55.85 -76.42 20.44
N LYS A 522 56.91 -76.34 19.62
CA LYS A 522 57.30 -75.09 18.96
C LYS A 522 56.21 -74.55 18.03
N VAL A 523 55.55 -75.43 17.25
CA VAL A 523 54.43 -75.04 16.37
C VAL A 523 53.25 -74.56 17.20
N ILE A 524 52.89 -75.25 18.29
CA ILE A 524 51.80 -74.84 19.18
C ILE A 524 52.13 -73.49 19.85
N MET A 525 53.38 -73.28 20.28
CA MET A 525 53.83 -72.01 20.86
C MET A 525 53.64 -70.84 19.88
N SER A 526 54.03 -71.01 18.61
CA SER A 526 53.81 -69.99 17.58
C SER A 526 52.32 -69.73 17.35
N ALA A 527 51.49 -70.79 17.30
CA ALA A 527 50.04 -70.64 17.17
C ALA A 527 49.41 -69.89 18.37
N MET A 528 49.88 -70.16 19.60
CA MET A 528 49.42 -69.45 20.81
C MET A 528 49.83 -67.97 20.80
N GLN A 529 51.03 -67.65 20.32
CA GLN A 529 51.46 -66.24 20.15
C GLN A 529 50.59 -65.50 19.13
N GLU A 530 50.30 -66.13 18.00
CA GLU A 530 49.40 -65.57 16.98
C GLU A 530 47.97 -65.40 17.51
N GLN A 531 47.45 -66.40 18.22
CA GLN A 531 46.12 -66.34 18.84
C GLN A 531 46.03 -65.26 19.92
N SER A 532 47.11 -65.03 20.69
CA SER A 532 47.20 -63.95 21.68
C SER A 532 47.12 -62.57 21.00
N ALA A 533 47.90 -62.36 19.93
CA ALA A 533 47.87 -61.13 19.16
C ALA A 533 46.48 -60.89 18.52
N GLY A 534 45.88 -61.93 17.92
CA GLY A 534 44.53 -61.87 17.37
C GLY A 534 43.47 -61.55 18.42
N SER A 535 43.56 -62.16 19.62
CA SER A 535 42.63 -61.89 20.71
C SER A 535 42.72 -60.45 21.21
N SER A 536 43.93 -59.87 21.29
CA SER A 536 44.11 -58.45 21.63
C SER A 536 43.42 -57.53 20.61
N GLN A 537 43.57 -57.81 19.32
CA GLN A 537 42.90 -57.04 18.27
C GLN A 537 41.38 -57.16 18.32
N VAL A 538 40.86 -58.34 18.68
CA VAL A 538 39.41 -58.55 18.91
C VAL A 538 38.93 -57.72 20.10
N LEU A 539 39.67 -57.67 21.22
CA LEU A 539 39.32 -56.84 22.37
C LEU A 539 39.27 -55.35 22.03
N ASP A 540 40.25 -54.85 21.26
CA ASP A 540 40.25 -53.46 20.78
C ASP A 540 39.02 -53.17 19.90
N SER A 541 38.66 -54.11 19.02
CA SER A 541 37.47 -53.99 18.18
C SER A 541 36.18 -53.96 19.00
N ILE A 542 36.07 -54.83 20.03
CA ILE A 542 34.94 -54.85 20.98
C ILE A 542 34.83 -53.52 21.73
N LYS A 543 35.97 -52.92 22.14
CA LYS A 543 35.99 -51.61 22.78
C LYS A 543 35.42 -50.52 21.85
N THR A 544 35.83 -50.49 20.58
CA THR A 544 35.27 -49.56 19.58
C THR A 544 33.78 -49.78 19.36
N ILE A 545 33.32 -51.04 19.31
CA ILE A 545 31.88 -51.34 19.21
C ILE A 545 31.12 -50.81 20.43
N ARG A 546 31.66 -50.98 21.64
CA ARG A 546 31.06 -50.46 22.88
C ARG A 546 30.93 -48.93 22.84
N GLU A 547 31.98 -48.23 22.43
CA GLU A 547 31.97 -46.77 22.29
C GLU A 547 30.94 -46.30 21.25
N THR A 548 30.86 -47.00 20.11
CA THR A 548 29.87 -46.71 19.06
C THR A 548 28.43 -46.98 19.56
N THR A 549 28.22 -48.08 20.28
CA THR A 549 26.93 -48.45 20.85
C THR A 549 26.44 -47.38 21.83
N ALA A 550 27.33 -46.86 22.68
CA ALA A 550 27.00 -45.76 23.60
C ALA A 550 26.68 -44.45 22.85
N ALA A 551 27.42 -44.13 21.78
CA ALA A 551 27.13 -42.96 20.95
C ALA A 551 25.76 -43.06 20.26
N VAL A 552 25.41 -44.25 19.73
CA VAL A 552 24.09 -44.50 19.13
C VAL A 552 22.98 -44.34 20.17
N GLN A 553 23.19 -44.81 21.41
CA GLN A 553 22.21 -44.66 22.49
C GLN A 553 21.91 -43.20 22.84
N THR A 554 22.95 -42.36 22.93
CA THR A 554 22.76 -40.92 23.18
C THR A 554 22.08 -40.25 21.98
N GLY A 555 22.51 -40.58 20.77
CA GLY A 555 21.92 -40.01 19.54
C GLY A 555 20.46 -40.40 19.35
N SER A 556 20.06 -41.64 19.67
CA SER A 556 18.66 -42.07 19.59
C SER A 556 17.78 -41.31 20.60
N ALA A 557 18.26 -41.08 21.82
CA ALA A 557 17.52 -40.31 22.82
C ALA A 557 17.29 -38.85 22.39
N GLU A 558 18.31 -38.22 21.79
CA GLU A 558 18.18 -36.86 21.23
C GLU A 558 17.18 -36.82 20.07
N ILE A 559 17.23 -37.79 19.15
CA ILE A 559 16.27 -37.89 18.04
C ILE A 559 14.84 -38.09 18.57
N THR A 560 14.64 -38.91 19.61
CA THR A 560 13.32 -39.07 20.26
C THR A 560 12.80 -37.75 20.81
N SER A 561 13.64 -36.96 21.49
CA SER A 561 13.26 -35.64 22.01
C SER A 561 12.87 -34.69 20.87
N CYS A 562 13.72 -34.59 19.85
CA CYS A 562 13.48 -33.75 18.68
C CYS A 562 12.21 -34.19 17.92
N GLY A 563 11.98 -35.48 17.76
CA GLY A 563 10.78 -36.03 17.13
C GLY A 563 9.50 -35.63 17.86
N ASN A 564 9.50 -35.64 19.19
CA ASN A 564 8.36 -35.16 19.98
C ASN A 564 8.14 -33.64 19.84
N GLU A 565 9.20 -32.85 19.78
CA GLU A 565 9.10 -31.40 19.51
C GLU A 565 8.52 -31.12 18.11
N VAL A 566 8.99 -31.83 17.08
CA VAL A 566 8.44 -31.73 15.72
C VAL A 566 6.95 -32.11 15.70
N ALA A 567 6.54 -33.16 16.42
CA ALA A 567 5.14 -33.55 16.52
C ALA A 567 4.25 -32.46 17.17
N ASN A 568 4.76 -31.79 18.20
CA ASN A 568 4.08 -30.66 18.82
C ASN A 568 3.98 -29.47 17.85
N GLU A 569 5.04 -29.16 17.13
CA GLU A 569 5.06 -28.07 16.14
C GLU A 569 4.09 -28.34 14.98
N MET A 570 3.96 -29.60 14.53
CA MET A 570 2.95 -29.99 13.54
C MET A 570 1.53 -29.78 14.04
N THR A 571 1.27 -30.02 15.34
CA THR A 571 -0.04 -29.75 15.95
C THR A 571 -0.33 -28.25 15.98
N LEU A 572 0.67 -27.42 16.31
CA LEU A 572 0.53 -25.96 16.24
C LEU A 572 0.26 -25.50 14.80
N LEU A 573 0.99 -26.05 13.83
CA LEU A 573 0.83 -25.72 12.42
C LEU A 573 -0.55 -26.12 11.88
N ALA A 574 -1.12 -27.24 12.35
CA ALA A 574 -2.48 -27.64 12.03
C ALA A 574 -3.51 -26.60 12.51
N ASN A 575 -3.39 -26.15 13.78
CA ASN A 575 -4.27 -25.12 14.35
C ASN A 575 -4.18 -23.80 13.58
N VAL A 576 -2.97 -23.36 13.23
CA VAL A 576 -2.77 -22.14 12.43
C VAL A 576 -3.38 -22.30 11.03
N THR A 577 -3.27 -23.49 10.43
CA THR A 577 -3.87 -23.77 9.11
C THR A 577 -5.39 -23.68 9.16
N GLU A 578 -6.01 -24.13 10.26
CA GLU A 578 -7.45 -23.98 10.51
C GLU A 578 -7.86 -22.50 10.68
N GLU A 579 -7.13 -21.72 11.49
CA GLU A 579 -7.39 -20.30 11.70
C GLU A 579 -7.28 -19.49 10.39
N ILE A 580 -6.30 -19.81 9.55
CA ILE A 580 -6.19 -19.19 8.22
C ILE A 580 -7.41 -19.57 7.37
N ASN A 581 -7.88 -20.82 7.40
CA ASN A 581 -9.06 -21.24 6.64
C ASN A 581 -10.33 -20.46 7.04
N GLU A 582 -10.53 -20.24 8.34
CA GLU A 582 -11.62 -19.41 8.87
C GLU A 582 -11.48 -17.96 8.40
N SER A 583 -10.27 -17.39 8.50
CA SER A 583 -9.97 -16.03 8.04
C SER A 583 -10.24 -15.86 6.55
N MET A 584 -9.86 -16.84 5.72
CA MET A 584 -10.15 -16.83 4.27
C MET A 584 -11.64 -16.91 3.97
N THR A 585 -12.43 -17.56 4.83
CA THR A 585 -13.89 -17.58 4.72
C THR A 585 -14.48 -16.22 5.06
N GLY A 586 -14.02 -15.57 6.14
CA GLY A 586 -14.40 -14.20 6.46
C GLY A 586 -14.00 -13.19 5.37
N MET A 587 -12.84 -13.36 4.73
CA MET A 587 -12.42 -12.54 3.60
C MET A 587 -13.33 -12.72 2.37
N ALA A 588 -13.80 -13.95 2.10
CA ALA A 588 -14.73 -14.21 1.00
C ALA A 588 -16.07 -13.49 1.22
N GLU A 589 -16.60 -13.54 2.44
CA GLU A 589 -17.81 -12.81 2.83
C GLU A 589 -17.62 -11.29 2.71
N GLY A 590 -16.50 -10.76 3.19
CA GLY A 590 -16.15 -9.34 3.06
C GLY A 590 -16.03 -8.89 1.61
N ALA A 591 -15.41 -9.71 0.75
CA ALA A 591 -15.32 -9.44 -0.69
C ALA A 591 -16.72 -9.39 -1.33
N GLN A 592 -17.62 -10.30 -0.95
CA GLN A 592 -19.00 -10.31 -1.44
C GLN A 592 -19.78 -9.06 -1.01
N GLN A 593 -19.59 -8.57 0.22
CA GLN A 593 -20.17 -7.31 0.68
C GLN A 593 -19.67 -6.11 -0.14
N ILE A 594 -18.37 -6.08 -0.46
CA ILE A 594 -17.81 -5.02 -1.31
C ILE A 594 -18.42 -5.07 -2.72
N ILE A 595 -18.61 -6.26 -3.31
CA ILE A 595 -19.27 -6.39 -4.63
C ILE A 595 -20.68 -5.78 -4.60
N THR A 596 -21.45 -6.06 -3.55
CA THR A 596 -22.79 -5.50 -3.37
C THR A 596 -22.72 -3.97 -3.26
N ALA A 597 -21.85 -3.43 -2.40
CA ALA A 597 -21.68 -1.99 -2.22
C ALA A 597 -21.26 -1.28 -3.52
N VAL A 598 -20.33 -1.86 -4.30
CA VAL A 598 -19.91 -1.33 -5.60
C VAL A 598 -21.08 -1.28 -6.59
N THR A 599 -21.94 -2.31 -6.58
CA THR A 599 -23.14 -2.37 -7.43
C THR A 599 -24.15 -1.29 -7.05
N GLU A 600 -24.37 -1.08 -5.74
CA GLU A 600 -25.24 0.00 -5.23
C GLU A 600 -24.71 1.38 -5.61
N VAL A 601 -23.41 1.65 -5.43
CA VAL A 601 -22.80 2.93 -5.81
C VAL A 601 -22.89 3.16 -7.32
N ASN A 602 -22.67 2.14 -8.14
CA ASN A 602 -22.79 2.28 -9.60
C ASN A 602 -24.24 2.55 -10.03
N THR A 603 -25.22 1.94 -9.35
CA THR A 603 -26.65 2.20 -9.57
C THR A 603 -26.99 3.64 -9.20
N ALA A 604 -26.58 4.10 -8.01
CA ALA A 604 -26.78 5.47 -7.56
C ALA A 604 -26.09 6.50 -8.49
N SER A 605 -24.90 6.18 -9.01
CA SER A 605 -24.22 7.03 -10.00
C SER A 605 -25.00 7.15 -11.31
N THR A 606 -25.63 6.05 -11.75
CA THR A 606 -26.47 6.02 -12.95
C THR A 606 -27.75 6.84 -12.77
N GLU A 607 -28.43 6.68 -11.63
CA GLU A 607 -29.60 7.50 -11.27
C GLU A 607 -29.23 8.98 -11.16
N ASN A 608 -28.09 9.31 -10.55
CA ASN A 608 -27.61 10.69 -10.47
C ASN A 608 -27.35 11.28 -11.87
N LYS A 609 -26.77 10.50 -12.78
CA LYS A 609 -26.58 10.91 -14.18
C LYS A 609 -27.91 11.19 -14.90
N GLU A 610 -28.93 10.37 -14.66
CA GLU A 610 -30.27 10.62 -15.18
C GLU A 610 -30.88 11.92 -14.62
N ASN A 611 -30.77 12.14 -13.31
CA ASN A 611 -31.23 13.37 -12.67
C ASN A 611 -30.52 14.62 -13.22
N LEU A 612 -29.22 14.54 -13.43
CA LEU A 612 -28.43 15.63 -14.04
C LEU A 612 -28.85 15.90 -15.48
N ASN A 613 -29.15 14.86 -16.27
CA ASN A 613 -29.69 15.03 -17.62
C ASN A 613 -31.07 15.70 -17.61
N ASN A 614 -31.93 15.37 -16.62
CA ASN A 614 -33.22 16.03 -16.45
C ASN A 614 -33.06 17.52 -16.11
N ILE A 615 -32.13 17.86 -15.20
CA ILE A 615 -31.81 19.26 -14.88
C ILE A 615 -31.22 19.97 -16.11
N SER A 616 -30.28 19.34 -16.82
CA SER A 616 -29.69 19.87 -18.06
C SER A 616 -30.77 20.17 -19.09
N LYS A 617 -31.78 19.31 -19.24
CA LYS A 617 -32.89 19.50 -20.17
C LYS A 617 -33.79 20.67 -19.75
N GLU A 618 -34.09 20.81 -18.46
CA GLU A 618 -34.87 21.94 -17.95
C GLU A 618 -34.11 23.25 -18.08
N VAL A 619 -32.82 23.30 -17.77
CA VAL A 619 -32.01 24.52 -17.91
C VAL A 619 -31.71 24.83 -19.37
N GLY A 620 -31.52 23.82 -20.22
CA GLY A 620 -31.32 23.97 -21.67
C GLY A 620 -32.57 24.48 -22.42
N SER A 621 -33.73 24.46 -21.78
CA SER A 621 -34.92 25.15 -22.30
C SER A 621 -34.82 26.68 -22.21
N PHE A 622 -33.89 27.20 -21.41
CA PHE A 622 -33.56 28.61 -21.31
C PHE A 622 -32.51 28.97 -22.35
N LYS A 623 -32.77 30.03 -23.12
CA LYS A 623 -31.81 30.55 -24.10
C LYS A 623 -30.83 31.47 -23.39
N LEU A 624 -29.65 30.93 -23.13
CA LEU A 624 -28.49 31.66 -22.64
C LEU A 624 -27.53 31.87 -23.82
N GLN A 625 -26.79 32.98 -23.80
CA GLN A 625 -25.92 33.39 -24.90
C GLN A 625 -24.63 32.58 -24.98
#